data_AF-R0KI93-F1
#
_entry.id   AF-R0KI93-F1
#
_cell.length_a   1.000
_cell.length_b   1.000
_cell.length_c   1.000
_cell.angle_alpha   90.00
_cell.angle_beta   90.00
_cell.angle_gamma   90.00
#
_symmetry.space_group_name_H-M   'P 1'
#
loop_
_entity.id
_entity.type
_entity.pdbx_description
1 polymer ?
#
loop_
_entity_poly.entity_id
_entity_poly.type
_entity_poly.pdbx_seq_one_letter_code
_entity_poly.pdbx_strand_id
1 'polypeptide(L)'
;MSRRRAVSDALNKPDTVLQQCRMDYVDSNKYTAQIIGTNSRSYQRKFNGGKFCWTGSASNWQTLSSIDANIIDRVAASPQLYWRRKDGSAARLSGSSLVSINQPCTPGSRRIAVTDDRTLWDRLANGYLVRST
;
A
#
# COMPACT_ATOMS: atom_id res chain seq x y z
N MET A 1 52.35 45.83 15.36
CA MET A 1 51.61 45.73 14.09
C MET A 1 51.05 44.32 13.94
N SER A 2 49.74 44.19 14.07
CA SER A 2 48.99 42.94 14.02
C SER A 2 48.65 42.60 12.56
N ARG A 3 49.05 41.42 12.09
CA ARG A 3 48.52 40.79 10.86
C ARG A 3 48.24 39.31 11.15
N ARG A 4 47.18 39.06 11.92
CA ARG A 4 46.45 37.79 11.89
C ARG A 4 44.98 38.12 11.77
N ARG A 5 44.49 38.31 10.54
CA ARG A 5 43.06 38.37 10.28
C ARG A 5 42.76 37.79 8.90
N ALA A 6 41.79 36.89 8.91
CA ALA A 6 41.00 36.38 7.79
C ALA A 6 41.60 35.29 6.90
N VAL A 7 41.77 34.06 7.42
CA VAL A 7 41.47 32.84 6.62
C VAL A 7 40.97 31.63 7.45
N SER A 8 40.51 31.80 8.71
CA SER A 8 40.06 30.65 9.53
C SER A 8 38.56 30.43 9.60
N ASP A 9 37.73 31.41 9.19
CA ASP A 9 36.30 31.38 9.54
C ASP A 9 35.40 30.85 8.43
N ALA A 10 35.98 30.29 7.36
CA ALA A 10 35.22 29.59 6.32
C ALA A 10 35.07 28.08 6.58
N LEU A 11 35.65 27.55 7.67
CA LEU A 11 35.65 26.12 7.99
C LEU A 11 34.71 25.77 9.15
N ASN A 12 33.49 26.32 9.15
CA ASN A 12 32.47 25.91 10.10
C ASN A 12 31.05 26.11 9.54
N LYS A 13 30.82 25.59 8.33
CA LYS A 13 29.45 25.20 7.98
C LYS A 13 29.26 23.80 8.55
N PRO A 14 28.25 23.55 9.41
CA PRO A 14 27.86 22.19 9.69
C PRO A 14 27.43 21.62 8.35
N ASP A 15 28.27 20.75 7.80
CA ASP A 15 27.94 19.97 6.62
C ASP A 15 26.59 19.34 6.91
N THR A 16 25.63 19.79 6.12
CA THR A 16 24.27 19.28 6.14
C THR A 16 24.44 17.82 5.77
N VAL A 17 24.45 16.94 6.78
CA VAL A 17 24.53 15.50 6.58
C VAL A 17 23.37 15.17 5.66
N LEU A 18 23.68 14.92 4.39
CA LEU A 18 22.73 14.37 3.44
C LEU A 18 22.33 13.05 4.07
N GLN A 19 21.16 13.02 4.71
CA GLN A 19 20.63 11.81 5.30
C GLN A 19 20.42 10.85 4.15
N GLN A 20 21.40 9.97 3.95
CA GLN A 20 21.39 8.96 2.91
C GLN A 20 20.04 8.26 3.00
N CYS A 21 19.28 8.25 1.90
CA CYS A 21 18.10 7.41 1.80
C CYS A 21 18.55 5.96 1.95
N ARG A 22 18.56 5.46 3.20
CA ARG A 22 18.89 4.08 3.51
C ARG A 22 17.69 3.23 3.16
N MET A 23 17.84 2.42 2.13
CA MET A 23 16.88 1.38 1.77
C MET A 23 17.44 0.05 2.23
N ASP A 24 16.69 -0.68 3.04
CA ASP A 24 17.04 -2.05 3.40
C ASP A 24 16.41 -3.01 2.38
N TYR A 25 17.16 -4.04 1.99
CA TYR A 25 16.64 -5.10 1.12
C TYR A 25 15.59 -5.93 1.89
N VAL A 26 14.38 -6.07 1.33
CA VAL A 26 13.28 -6.83 1.95
C VAL A 26 13.08 -8.19 1.28
N ASP A 27 12.92 -8.24 -0.05
CA ASP A 27 12.83 -9.48 -0.84
C ASP A 27 13.10 -9.22 -2.34
N SER A 28 13.20 -10.30 -3.13
CA SER A 28 13.42 -10.26 -4.60
C SER A 28 12.30 -10.95 -5.40
N ASN A 29 11.07 -10.97 -4.90
CA ASN A 29 9.98 -11.67 -5.55
C ASN A 29 9.48 -10.94 -6.80
N LYS A 30 9.93 -11.41 -7.97
CA LYS A 30 9.52 -10.88 -9.29
C LYS A 30 8.03 -10.96 -9.60
N TYR A 31 7.25 -11.74 -8.84
CA TYR A 31 5.80 -11.87 -9.06
C TYR A 31 4.99 -10.82 -8.30
N THR A 32 5.65 -9.91 -7.58
CA THR A 32 5.00 -8.76 -6.94
C THR A 32 4.32 -7.90 -7.98
N ALA A 33 3.00 -7.80 -7.89
CA ALA A 33 2.18 -6.97 -8.76
C ALA A 33 1.85 -5.61 -8.13
N GLN A 34 1.83 -5.53 -6.79
CA GLN A 34 1.43 -4.34 -6.06
C GLN A 34 1.98 -4.39 -4.63
N ILE A 35 2.42 -3.24 -4.12
CA ILE A 35 2.76 -3.00 -2.70
C ILE A 35 1.88 -1.86 -2.18
N ILE A 36 1.40 -1.98 -0.95
CA ILE A 36 0.61 -0.95 -0.25
C ILE A 36 1.15 -0.80 1.16
N GLY A 37 1.53 0.42 1.53
CA GLY A 37 1.90 0.78 2.89
C GLY A 37 0.71 1.30 3.68
N THR A 38 0.68 0.98 4.97
CA THR A 38 -0.13 1.64 5.99
C THR A 38 0.78 1.96 7.18
N ASN A 39 0.31 2.73 8.16
CA ASN A 39 1.14 3.23 9.27
C ASN A 39 1.98 2.15 10.00
N SER A 40 1.56 0.89 10.03
CA SER A 40 2.27 -0.19 10.74
C SER A 40 2.47 -1.49 9.95
N ARG A 41 2.01 -1.55 8.70
CA ARG A 41 2.02 -2.77 7.89
C ARG A 41 2.24 -2.46 6.43
N SER A 42 2.93 -3.37 5.75
CA SER A 42 2.99 -3.40 4.29
C SER A 42 2.25 -4.61 3.76
N TYR A 43 1.57 -4.45 2.64
CA TYR A 43 0.79 -5.49 2.00
C TYR A 43 1.28 -5.71 0.57
N GLN A 44 1.39 -6.97 0.18
CA GLN A 44 1.83 -7.36 -1.14
C GLN A 44 0.73 -8.16 -1.85
N ARG A 45 0.56 -7.88 -3.16
CA ARG A 45 -0.19 -8.73 -4.09
C ARG A 45 0.78 -9.35 -5.08
N LYS A 46 0.60 -10.63 -5.39
CA LYS A 46 1.27 -11.28 -6.52
C LYS A 46 0.35 -11.37 -7.74
N PHE A 47 0.92 -11.48 -8.94
CA PHE A 47 0.14 -11.60 -10.19
C PHE A 47 -0.81 -12.81 -10.21
N ASN A 48 -0.45 -13.89 -9.50
CA ASN A 48 -1.31 -15.07 -9.36
C ASN A 48 -2.47 -14.90 -8.36
N GLY A 49 -2.58 -13.75 -7.69
CA GLY A 49 -3.61 -13.51 -6.68
C GLY A 49 -3.20 -13.80 -5.24
N GLY A 50 -1.93 -14.14 -4.98
CA GLY A 50 -1.39 -14.28 -3.63
C GLY A 50 -1.47 -12.95 -2.84
N LYS A 51 -1.79 -13.05 -1.55
CA LYS A 51 -2.02 -11.92 -0.64
C LYS A 51 -1.17 -12.07 0.61
N PHE A 52 -0.29 -11.11 0.87
CA PHE A 52 0.63 -11.16 2.00
C PHE A 52 0.66 -9.87 2.81
N CYS A 53 1.00 -9.98 4.08
CA CYS A 53 1.21 -8.89 5.03
C CYS A 53 2.63 -9.00 5.61
N TRP A 54 3.30 -7.87 5.74
CA TRP A 54 4.60 -7.72 6.38
C TRP A 54 4.47 -6.79 7.58
N THR A 55 5.04 -7.21 8.71
CA THR A 55 4.90 -6.56 10.03
C THR A 55 6.20 -5.98 10.57
N GLY A 56 7.27 -5.92 9.79
CA GLY A 56 8.43 -5.09 10.12
C GLY A 56 9.79 -5.78 10.27
N SER A 57 9.92 -7.09 10.05
CA SER A 57 11.23 -7.75 10.14
C SER A 57 11.49 -8.75 9.02
N ALA A 58 12.69 -8.66 8.43
CA ALA A 58 13.21 -9.53 7.37
C ALA A 58 12.21 -9.75 6.22
N SER A 59 12.36 -10.83 5.46
CA SER A 59 11.44 -11.23 4.38
C SER A 59 10.19 -11.96 4.89
N ASN A 60 9.73 -11.68 6.12
CA ASN A 60 8.66 -12.45 6.78
C ASN A 60 7.25 -12.05 6.32
N TRP A 61 6.91 -12.42 5.10
CA TRP A 61 5.58 -12.22 4.53
C TRP A 61 4.58 -13.29 5.00
N GLN A 62 3.54 -12.87 5.70
CA GLN A 62 2.46 -13.74 6.17
C GLN A 62 1.32 -13.79 5.16
N THR A 63 0.88 -14.99 4.77
CA THR A 63 -0.28 -15.18 3.90
C THR A 63 -1.56 -14.71 4.61
N LEU A 64 -2.34 -13.85 3.94
CA LEU A 64 -3.60 -13.32 4.50
C LEU A 64 -4.80 -14.24 4.23
N SER A 65 -4.84 -14.84 3.04
CA SER A 65 -5.91 -15.74 2.60
C SER A 65 -5.47 -16.54 1.38
N SER A 66 -6.28 -17.54 0.99
CA SER A 66 -5.99 -18.41 -0.17
C SER A 66 -5.76 -17.62 -1.45
N ILE A 67 -5.01 -18.21 -2.39
CA ILE A 67 -4.75 -17.58 -3.69
C ILE A 67 -6.08 -17.35 -4.42
N ASP A 68 -6.24 -16.16 -4.99
CA ASP A 68 -7.43 -15.79 -5.75
C ASP A 68 -7.05 -14.97 -6.98
N ALA A 69 -7.03 -15.65 -8.14
CA ALA A 69 -6.63 -15.07 -9.41
C ALA A 69 -7.64 -14.04 -9.96
N ASN A 70 -8.81 -13.86 -9.32
CA ASN A 70 -9.76 -12.83 -9.71
C ASN A 70 -9.39 -11.46 -9.16
N ILE A 71 -8.45 -11.36 -8.22
CA ILE A 71 -8.04 -10.07 -7.66
C ILE A 71 -7.14 -9.31 -8.64
N ILE A 72 -7.52 -8.06 -8.93
CA ILE A 72 -6.80 -7.19 -9.87
C ILE A 72 -6.37 -5.84 -9.29
N ASP A 73 -6.90 -5.46 -8.13
CA ASP A 73 -6.48 -4.27 -7.38
C ASP A 73 -6.71 -4.48 -5.88
N ARG A 74 -6.01 -3.70 -5.06
CA ARG A 74 -6.11 -3.69 -3.60
C ARG A 74 -5.93 -2.26 -3.07
N VAL A 75 -6.66 -1.93 -2.01
CA VAL A 75 -6.44 -0.74 -1.18
C VAL A 75 -6.49 -1.12 0.30
N ALA A 76 -5.84 -0.35 1.16
CA ALA A 76 -5.70 -0.65 2.59
C ALA A 76 -5.92 0.58 3.46
N ALA A 77 -6.69 0.42 4.53
CA ALA A 77 -6.80 1.36 5.64
C ALA A 77 -6.76 0.52 6.92
N SER A 78 -5.59 0.41 7.54
CA SER A 78 -5.31 -0.59 8.58
C SER A 78 -6.39 -0.58 9.70
N PRO A 79 -6.89 -1.76 10.13
CA PRO A 79 -6.51 -3.10 9.70
C PRO A 79 -7.30 -3.63 8.48
N GLN A 80 -8.12 -2.79 7.85
CA GLN A 80 -9.05 -3.20 6.80
C GLN A 80 -8.38 -3.23 5.42
N LEU A 81 -8.72 -4.26 4.65
CA LEU A 81 -8.27 -4.45 3.28
C LEU A 81 -9.48 -4.63 2.37
N TYR A 82 -9.37 -4.03 1.18
CA TYR A 82 -10.38 -4.09 0.14
C TYR A 82 -9.74 -4.49 -1.19
N TRP A 83 -10.50 -5.22 -2.01
CA TRP A 83 -10.06 -5.69 -3.31
C TRP A 83 -11.10 -5.45 -4.38
N ARG A 84 -10.61 -5.17 -5.58
CA ARG A 84 -11.38 -5.21 -6.81
C ARG A 84 -11.12 -6.52 -7.54
N ARG A 85 -12.17 -7.10 -8.09
CA ARG A 85 -12.13 -8.38 -8.78
C ARG A 85 -12.41 -8.25 -10.28
N LYS A 86 -11.98 -9.24 -11.07
CA LYS A 86 -12.16 -9.30 -12.54
C LYS A 86 -13.62 -9.31 -12.96
N ASP A 87 -14.48 -9.94 -12.16
CA ASP A 87 -15.92 -9.99 -12.34
C ASP A 87 -16.62 -8.63 -12.05
N GLY A 88 -15.86 -7.62 -11.62
CA GLY A 88 -16.37 -6.30 -11.27
C GLY A 88 -16.87 -6.19 -9.84
N SER A 89 -16.88 -7.25 -9.05
CA SER A 89 -17.23 -7.17 -7.63
C SER A 89 -16.09 -6.57 -6.80
N ALA A 90 -16.45 -6.02 -5.64
CA ALA A 90 -15.53 -5.64 -4.59
C ALA A 90 -15.63 -6.61 -3.42
N ALA A 91 -14.53 -6.82 -2.69
CA ALA A 91 -14.50 -7.68 -1.51
C ALA A 91 -13.65 -7.08 -0.39
N ARG A 92 -13.95 -7.45 0.86
CA ARG A 92 -13.15 -7.11 2.05
C ARG A 92 -12.60 -8.34 2.74
N LEU A 93 -11.54 -8.17 3.53
CA LEU A 93 -11.00 -9.27 4.35
C LEU A 93 -11.86 -9.39 5.61
N SER A 94 -12.25 -10.60 5.94
CA SER A 94 -12.87 -10.95 7.21
C SER A 94 -12.23 -12.24 7.71
N GLY A 95 -11.40 -12.14 8.75
CA GLY A 95 -10.52 -13.23 9.16
C GLY A 95 -9.56 -13.62 8.03
N SER A 96 -9.60 -14.88 7.61
CA SER A 96 -8.83 -15.41 6.49
C SER A 96 -9.62 -15.53 5.17
N SER A 97 -10.85 -14.99 5.13
CA SER A 97 -11.76 -15.11 4.00
C SER A 97 -12.05 -13.77 3.34
N LEU A 98 -12.26 -13.80 2.02
CA LEU A 98 -12.74 -12.66 1.26
C LEU A 98 -14.26 -12.67 1.24
N VAL A 99 -14.85 -11.58 1.70
CA VAL A 99 -16.31 -11.41 1.74
C VAL A 99 -16.69 -10.36 0.70
N SER A 100 -17.60 -10.72 -0.19
CA SER A 100 -18.13 -9.79 -1.19
C SER A 100 -18.83 -8.61 -0.54
N ILE A 101 -18.64 -7.42 -1.11
CA ILE A 101 -19.30 -6.20 -0.70
C ILE A 101 -20.48 -5.98 -1.62
N ASN A 102 -21.66 -5.77 -1.05
CA ASN A 102 -22.84 -5.48 -1.84
C ASN A 102 -22.66 -4.13 -2.56
N GLN A 103 -22.86 -4.12 -3.87
CA GLN A 103 -22.82 -2.91 -4.69
C GLN A 103 -24.24 -2.61 -5.18
N PRO A 104 -24.66 -1.34 -5.22
CA PRO A 104 -26.07 -0.98 -5.44
C PRO A 104 -26.64 -1.41 -6.80
N CYS A 105 -25.80 -1.66 -7.80
CA CYS A 105 -26.21 -2.26 -9.07
C CYS A 105 -25.00 -2.71 -9.88
N THR A 106 -25.21 -3.58 -10.87
CA THR A 106 -24.36 -3.57 -12.06
C THR A 106 -24.44 -2.16 -12.66
N PRO A 107 -23.29 -1.55 -12.97
CA PRO A 107 -22.14 -2.25 -13.51
C PRO A 107 -20.94 -2.34 -12.55
N GLY A 108 -20.10 -3.35 -12.79
CA GLY A 108 -18.96 -3.68 -11.93
C GLY A 108 -17.99 -2.53 -11.66
N SER A 109 -17.33 -2.62 -10.51
CA SER A 109 -16.23 -1.76 -10.07
C SER A 109 -15.19 -1.57 -11.17
N ARG A 110 -14.68 -0.34 -11.29
CA ARG A 110 -13.54 0.04 -12.13
C ARG A 110 -12.34 0.49 -11.33
N ARG A 111 -12.55 1.12 -10.18
CA ARG A 111 -11.47 1.61 -9.31
C ARG A 111 -11.98 1.74 -7.89
N ILE A 112 -11.14 1.35 -6.93
CA ILE A 112 -11.42 1.52 -5.52
C ILE A 112 -10.39 2.45 -4.88
N ALA A 113 -10.82 3.15 -3.83
CA ALA A 113 -9.98 3.94 -2.94
C ALA A 113 -10.52 3.77 -1.51
N VAL A 114 -9.69 4.02 -0.51
CA VAL A 114 -10.11 3.95 0.89
C VAL A 114 -9.49 5.11 1.65
N THR A 115 -10.27 5.72 2.52
CA THR A 115 -9.85 6.77 3.44
C THR A 115 -9.33 6.17 4.74
N ASP A 116 -8.65 6.98 5.57
CA ASP A 116 -8.10 6.51 6.85
C ASP A 116 -9.17 6.06 7.85
N ASP A 117 -10.37 6.63 7.76
CA ASP A 117 -11.56 6.21 8.53
C ASP A 117 -12.20 4.91 8.00
N ARG A 118 -11.58 4.28 7.00
CA ARG A 118 -11.99 3.01 6.36
C ARG A 118 -13.26 3.12 5.51
N THR A 119 -13.62 4.32 5.08
CA THR A 119 -14.64 4.50 4.04
C THR A 119 -14.09 4.01 2.69
N LEU A 120 -14.66 2.92 2.17
CA LEU A 120 -14.38 2.45 0.82
C LEU A 120 -15.13 3.34 -0.18
N TRP A 121 -14.42 3.86 -1.17
CA TRP A 121 -14.95 4.54 -2.34
C TRP A 121 -14.77 3.66 -3.57
N ASP A 122 -15.78 3.57 -4.42
CA ASP A 122 -15.77 2.76 -5.64
C ASP A 122 -16.36 3.53 -6.81
N ARG A 123 -15.62 3.59 -7.91
CA ARG A 123 -16.10 4.08 -9.20
C ARG A 123 -16.58 2.88 -10.02
N LEU A 124 -17.87 2.85 -10.29
CA LEU A 124 -18.54 1.81 -11.10
C LEU A 124 -18.36 2.07 -12.60
N ALA A 125 -18.64 1.06 -13.45
CA ALA A 125 -18.42 1.20 -14.90
C ALA A 125 -19.34 2.21 -15.61
N ASN A 126 -20.48 2.55 -15.03
CA ASN A 126 -21.38 3.61 -15.51
C ASN A 126 -20.90 5.01 -15.10
N GLY A 127 -19.76 5.11 -14.39
CA GLY A 127 -19.21 6.36 -13.89
C GLY A 127 -19.75 6.79 -12.54
N TYR A 128 -20.69 6.05 -11.94
CA TYR A 128 -21.17 6.36 -10.60
C TYR A 128 -20.07 6.18 -9.56
N LEU A 129 -20.08 7.07 -8.57
CA LEU A 129 -19.20 7.01 -7.42
C LEU A 129 -20.05 6.63 -6.20
N VAL A 130 -19.72 5.51 -5.58
CA VAL A 130 -20.42 4.99 -4.40
C VAL A 130 -19.43 4.82 -3.25
N ARG A 131 -19.95 4.79 -2.01
CA ARG A 131 -19.12 4.56 -0.82
C ARG A 131 -19.79 3.67 0.20
N SER A 132 -18.98 3.03 1.06
CA SER A 132 -19.50 2.36 2.26
C SER A 132 -20.01 3.38 3.29
N THR A 133 -20.97 2.95 4.09
CA THR A 133 -21.45 3.67 5.29
C THR A 133 -20.78 3.13 6.54
#